data_AF-A0A4R4W5T2-F1
#
_entry.id   AF-A0A4R4W5T2-F1
#
_cell.length_a   1.000
_cell.length_b   1.000
_cell.length_c   1.000
_cell.angle_alpha   90.00
_cell.angle_beta   90.00
_cell.angle_gamma   90.00
#
_symmetry.space_group_name_H-M   'P 1'
#
loop_
_entity.id
_entity.type
_entity.pdbx_description
1 polymer ?
#
loop_
_entity_poly.entity_id
_entity_poly.type
_entity_poly.pdbx_seq_one_letter_code
_entity_poly.pdbx_strand_id
1 'polypeptide(L)' 'MDRRWVGLDGYEVVAAVRGGRQVLRVRRHGWMVADCVSVAEVARLVDLADLCEVIELPARRRAEVPAEAGTSSHQG' A
#
# COMPACT_ATOMS: atom_id res chain seq x y z
N MET A 1 -4.23 -7.41 4.82
CA MET A 1 -3.36 -7.10 3.67
C MET A 1 -4.19 -6.23 2.75
N ASP A 2 -3.96 -4.93 2.79
CA ASP A 2 -4.66 -4.01 1.93
C ASP A 2 -4.00 -4.06 0.56
N ARG A 3 -4.71 -4.65 -0.42
CA ARG A 3 -4.21 -4.68 -1.79
C ARG A 3 -4.58 -3.36 -2.47
N ARG A 4 -3.57 -2.64 -2.93
CA ARG A 4 -3.68 -1.34 -3.59
C ARG A 4 -2.91 -1.38 -4.90
N TRP A 5 -3.49 -0.76 -5.92
CA TRP A 5 -2.85 -0.50 -7.19
C TRP A 5 -2.91 0.98 -7.49
N VAL A 6 -1.87 1.51 -8.13
CA VAL A 6 -1.79 2.90 -8.58
C VAL A 6 -1.52 2.91 -10.08
N GLY A 7 -2.26 3.74 -10.79
CA GLY A 7 -2.10 3.96 -12.22
C GLY A 7 -1.56 5.34 -12.54
N LEU A 8 -1.41 5.62 -13.83
CA LEU A 8 -1.13 6.97 -14.32
C LEU A 8 -2.25 7.94 -13.95
N ASP A 9 -1.97 9.25 -14.07
CA ASP A 9 -2.96 10.32 -13.89
C ASP A 9 -3.71 10.27 -12.54
N GLY A 10 -3.04 9.79 -11.49
CA GLY A 10 -3.57 9.73 -10.13
C GLY A 10 -4.72 8.74 -9.94
N TYR A 11 -4.87 7.75 -10.82
CA TYR A 11 -5.79 6.64 -10.60
C TYR A 11 -5.28 5.73 -9.49
N GLU A 12 -6.21 5.29 -8.64
CA GLU A 12 -5.95 4.30 -7.61
C GLU A 12 -7.07 3.28 -7.57
N VAL A 13 -6.71 2.01 -7.39
CA VAL A 13 -7.67 0.92 -7.18
C VAL A 13 -7.37 0.26 -5.85
N VAL A 14 -8.36 0.17 -4.97
CA VAL A 14 -8.22 -0.46 -3.65
C VAL A 14 -9.31 -1.50 -3.44
N ALA A 15 -8.95 -2.61 -2.80
CA ALA A 15 -9.94 -3.54 -2.30
C ALA A 15 -10.79 -2.86 -1.21
N ALA A 16 -12.13 -2.98 -1.32
CA ALA A 16 -13.06 -2.40 -0.36
C ALA A 16 -14.25 -3.34 -0.13
N VAL A 17 -15.06 -3.05 0.89
CA VAL A 17 -16.32 -3.74 1.17
C VAL A 17 -17.48 -2.74 1.08
N ARG A 18 -18.52 -3.10 0.32
CA ARG A 18 -19.76 -2.33 0.21
C ARG A 18 -20.97 -3.26 0.31
N GLY A 19 -21.87 -2.98 1.25
CA GLY A 19 -23.05 -3.82 1.48
C GLY A 19 -22.70 -5.29 1.78
N GLY A 20 -21.59 -5.53 2.47
CA GLY A 20 -21.10 -6.89 2.77
C GLY A 20 -20.44 -7.62 1.61
N ARG A 21 -20.26 -7.00 0.44
CA ARG A 21 -19.59 -7.58 -0.72
C ARG A 21 -18.25 -6.92 -0.97
N GLN A 22 -17.25 -7.71 -1.38
CA GLN A 22 -15.97 -7.19 -1.83
C GLN A 22 -16.13 -6.52 -3.19
N VAL A 23 -15.49 -5.36 -3.34
CA VAL A 23 -15.49 -4.54 -4.56
C VAL A 23 -14.10 -3.94 -4.77
N LEU A 24 -13.83 -3.49 -6.00
CA LEU A 24 -12.67 -2.72 -6.39
C LEU A 24 -13.08 -1.24 -6.45
N ARG A 25 -12.66 -0.46 -5.45
CA ARG A 25 -12.93 0.97 -5.42
C ARG A 25 -11.89 1.70 -6.26
N VAL A 26 -12.36 2.39 -7.29
CA VAL A 26 -11.55 3.25 -8.15
C VAL A 26 -11.63 4.69 -7.64
N ARG A 27 -10.46 5.30 -7.47
CA ARG A 27 -10.30 6.72 -7.15
C ARG A 27 -9.46 7.40 -8.22
N ARG A 28 -9.62 8.71 -8.33
CA ARG A 28 -8.77 9.56 -9.16
C ARG A 28 -8.48 10.84 -8.40
N HIS A 29 -7.20 11.16 -8.20
CA HIS A 29 -6.75 12.31 -7.40
C HIS A 29 -7.39 12.34 -6.00
N GLY A 30 -7.55 11.18 -5.36
CA GLY A 30 -8.16 11.05 -4.03
C GLY A 30 -9.70 11.02 -4.01
N TRP A 31 -10.37 11.38 -5.09
CA TRP A 31 -11.84 11.34 -5.19
C TRP A 31 -12.34 9.97 -5.63
N MET A 32 -13.44 9.51 -5.04
CA MET A 32 -14.10 8.27 -5.44
C MET A 32 -14.75 8.43 -6.83
N VAL A 33 -14.40 7.54 -7.76
CA VAL A 33 -14.96 7.49 -9.11
C VAL A 33 -16.05 6.42 -9.19
N ALA A 34 -15.75 5.19 -8.77
CA ALA A 34 -16.68 4.07 -8.83
C ALA A 34 -16.31 2.95 -7.85
N ASP A 35 -17.30 2.14 -7.48
CA ASP A 35 -17.07 0.80 -6.91
C ASP A 35 -17.40 -0.23 -7.98
N CYS A 36 -16.40 -1.02 -8.37
CA CYS A 36 -16.49 -2.03 -9.43
C CYS A 36 -16.58 -3.44 -8.82
N VAL A 37 -17.46 -4.29 -9.34
CA VAL A 37 -17.59 -5.69 -8.88
C VAL A 37 -16.70 -6.65 -9.68
N SER A 38 -16.06 -6.18 -10.74
CA SER A 38 -15.14 -6.99 -11.55
C SER A 38 -14.00 -6.17 -12.14
N VAL A 39 -12.94 -6.86 -12.57
CA VAL A 39 -11.81 -6.26 -13.29
C VAL A 39 -12.24 -5.67 -14.63
N ALA A 40 -13.21 -6.28 -15.32
CA ALA A 40 -13.75 -5.77 -16.58
C ALA A 40 -14.40 -4.39 -16.39
N GLU A 41 -15.04 -4.14 -15.24
CA GLU A 41 -15.58 -2.82 -14.95
C GLU A 41 -14.48 -1.78 -14.68
N VAL A 42 -13.39 -2.18 -14.02
CA VAL A 42 -12.21 -1.33 -13.80
C VAL A 42 -11.55 -0.95 -15.13
N ALA A 43 -11.43 -1.91 -16.06
CA ALA A 43 -10.84 -1.70 -17.39
C ALA A 43 -11.58 -0.67 -18.25
N ARG A 44 -12.83 -0.34 -17.90
CA ARG A 44 -13.58 0.75 -18.56
C ARG A 44 -13.18 2.14 -18.06
N LEU A 45 -12.46 2.23 -16.94
CA LEU A 45 -12.12 3.46 -16.25
C LEU A 45 -10.61 3.77 -16.31
N VAL A 46 -9.77 2.74 -16.34
CA VAL A 46 -8.30 2.84 -16.36
C VAL A 46 -7.72 1.73 -17.22
N ASP A 47 -6.61 2.01 -17.90
CA ASP A 47 -5.83 0.96 -18.57
C ASP A 47 -5.19 0.06 -17.50
N LEU A 48 -5.49 -1.23 -17.56
CA LEU A 48 -4.96 -2.19 -16.60
C LEU A 48 -3.44 -2.35 -16.73
N ALA A 49 -2.87 -2.09 -17.91
CA ALA A 49 -1.43 -2.17 -18.13
C ALA A 49 -0.65 -1.09 -17.36
N ASP A 50 -1.31 0.01 -17.03
CA ASP A 50 -0.72 1.13 -16.30
C ASP A 50 -0.77 0.93 -14.77
N LEU A 51 -1.46 -0.10 -14.28
CA LEU A 51 -1.63 -0.34 -12.85
C LEU A 51 -0.43 -1.09 -12.26
N CYS A 52 0.24 -0.45 -11.31
CA CYS A 52 1.28 -1.06 -10.49
C CYS A 52 0.73 -1.40 -9.10
N GLU A 53 0.95 -2.63 -8.64
CA GLU A 53 0.61 -3.02 -7.26
C GLU A 53 1.56 -2.31 -6.27
N VAL A 54 0.98 -1.74 -5.21
CA VAL A 54 1.71 -1.10 -4.12
C VAL A 54 1.74 -2.07 -2.94
N ILE A 55 2.95 -2.48 -2.56
CA ILE A 55 3.20 -3.30 -1.39
C ILE A 55 3.89 -2.46 -0.32
N GLU A 56 3.35 -2.47 0.89
CA GLU A 56 3.98 -1.83 2.04
C GLU A 56 5.24 -2.60 2.44
N LEU A 57 6.38 -1.90 2.44
CA LEU A 57 7.61 -2.46 2.98
C LEU A 57 7.52 -2.51 4.51
N PRO A 58 7.93 -3.62 5.15
CA PRO A 58 8.03 -3.66 6.60
C PRO A 58 8.89 -2.50 7.10
N ALA A 59 8.38 -1.73 8.08
CA ALA A 59 9.19 -0.72 8.73
C ALA A 59 10.45 -1.40 9.30
N ARG A 60 11.65 -0.94 8.89
CA ARG A 60 12.90 -1.44 9.45
C ARG A 60 12.80 -1.30 10.97
N ARG A 61 12.86 -2.43 11.69
CA ARG A 61 13.01 -2.42 13.15
C ARG A 61 14.25 -1.57 13.43
N ARG A 62 14.08 -0.42 14.10
CA ARG A 62 15.18 0.44 14.52
C ARG A 62 16.19 -0.47 15.22
N ALA A 63 17.41 -0.56 14.70
CA ALA A 63 18.46 -1.32 15.34
C ALA A 63 18.55 -0.80 16.79
N GLU A 64 18.34 -1.68 17.75
CA GLU A 64 18.61 -1.38 19.15
C GLU A 64 20.07 -0.89 19.22
N VAL A 65 20.25 0.28 19.83
CA VAL A 65 21.58 0.88 20.00
C VAL A 65 22.46 -0.19 20.65
N PRO A 66 23.65 -0.53 20.10
CA PRO A 66 24.55 -1.45 20.76
C PRO A 66 24.80 -0.91 22.17
N ALA A 67 24.52 -1.73 23.19
CA ALA A 67 24.76 -1.38 24.58
C ALA A 67 26.18 -0.81 24.72
N GLU A 68 26.29 0.33 25.42
CA GLU A 68 27.55 1.03 25.64
C GLU A 68 28.62 0.02 26.08
N ALA A 69 29.70 -0.04 25.31
CA ALA A 69 30.87 -0.83 25.66
C ALA A 69 31.42 -0.27 26.98
N GLY A 70 31.16 -0.97 28.08
CA GLY A 70 31.69 -0.63 29.39
C GLY A 70 33.21 -0.57 29.32
N THR A 71 33.78 0.60 29.58
CA THR A 71 35.23 0.77 29.67
C THR A 71 35.73 0.03 30.90
N SER A 72 36.36 -1.13 30.68
CA SER A 72 37.12 -1.85 31.70
C SER A 72 38.28 -0.97 32.17
N SER A 73 38.18 -0.46 33.40
CA SER A 73 39.30 0.20 34.08
C SER A 73 40.16 -0.86 34.75
N HIS A 74 41.32 -1.16 34.18
CA HIS A 74 42.39 -1.87 34.89
C HIS A 74 43.09 -0.88 35.81
N GLN A 75 42.94 -1.07 37.12
CA GLN A 75 43.81 -0.44 38.11
C GLN A 75 44.91 -1.44 38.47
N GLY A 76 46.15 -1.00 38.35
CA GLY A 76 47.36 -1.73 38.75
C GLY A 76 47.69 -1.56 40.23
#